data_AF-E4XJP5-F1
#
_entry.id   AF-E4XJP5-F1
#
_cell.length_a   1.000
_cell.length_b   1.000
_cell.length_c   1.000
_cell.angle_alpha   90.00
_cell.angle_beta   90.00
_cell.angle_gamma   90.00
#
_symmetry.space_group_name_H-M   'P 1'
#
loop_
_entity.id
_entity.type
_entity.pdbx_description
1 polymer ?
#
loop_
_entity_poly.entity_id
_entity_poly.type
_entity_poly.pdbx_seq_one_letter_code
_entity_poly.pdbx_strand_id
1 'polypeptide(L)'
;MMWWRLHSGLYRWIFNHSSRAVGLYMDWIRPILIGPESRNFWGENMDIHRLKYRMHNQYVINNCPKDKLLVWKLEDGWEPVAKFLGKPVPKGPLPHKNRLGGVIQDLENSPDYQNNKIN
;
A
#
# COMPACT_ATOMS: atom_id res chain seq x y z
N MET A 1 -10.12 -8.50 33.21
CA MET A 1 -8.85 -9.22 33.10
C MET A 1 -8.69 -9.71 31.64
N MET A 2 -7.85 -9.08 30.82
CA MET A 2 -7.72 -9.42 29.39
C MET A 2 -6.74 -10.60 29.20
N TRP A 3 -7.21 -11.82 29.44
CA TRP A 3 -6.43 -13.07 29.31
C TRP A 3 -5.85 -13.29 27.89
N TRP A 4 -6.43 -12.64 26.88
CA TRP A 4 -6.03 -12.65 25.46
C TRP A 4 -4.68 -11.98 25.16
N ARG A 5 -4.09 -11.20 26.07
CA ARG A 5 -2.78 -10.56 25.85
C ARG A 5 -1.59 -11.44 26.27
N LEU A 6 -1.80 -12.41 27.16
CA LEU A 6 -0.74 -13.27 27.72
C LEU A 6 -0.48 -14.53 26.88
N HIS A 7 -1.48 -15.06 26.19
CA HIS A 7 -1.38 -16.34 25.47
C HIS A 7 -1.19 -16.21 23.95
N SER A 8 -1.31 -15.02 23.38
CA SER A 8 -1.20 -14.82 21.92
C SER A 8 0.16 -15.22 21.36
N GLY A 9 1.25 -15.03 22.13
CA GLY A 9 2.60 -15.42 21.75
C GLY A 9 2.83 -16.93 21.75
N LEU A 10 2.43 -17.62 22.83
CA LEU A 10 2.56 -19.08 22.98
C LEU A 10 1.70 -19.82 21.96
N TYR A 11 0.49 -19.32 21.71
CA TYR A 11 -0.41 -19.84 20.68
C TYR A 11 0.19 -19.72 19.27
N ARG A 12 0.84 -18.59 18.96
CA ARG A 12 1.55 -18.41 17.67
C ARG A 12 2.69 -19.40 17.48
N TRP A 13 3.40 -19.75 18.55
CA TRP A 13 4.51 -20.71 18.46
C TRP A 13 4.00 -22.15 18.24
N ILE A 14 2.93 -22.55 18.92
CA ILE A 14 2.36 -23.91 18.83
C ILE A 14 1.68 -24.15 17.46
N PHE A 15 0.90 -23.19 16.96
CA PHE A 15 0.03 -23.43 15.81
C PHE A 15 0.57 -22.95 14.46
N ASN A 16 1.62 -22.10 14.41
CA ASN A 16 2.24 -21.69 13.14
C ASN A 16 3.08 -22.80 12.48
N HIS A 17 3.34 -23.90 13.21
CA HIS A 17 4.02 -25.10 12.69
C HIS A 17 3.04 -26.16 12.18
N SER A 18 1.73 -25.86 12.15
CA SER A 18 0.72 -26.77 11.66
C SER A 18 0.49 -26.58 10.15
N SER A 19 0.08 -27.64 9.44
CA SER A 19 -0.07 -27.62 7.98
C SER A 19 -1.07 -26.56 7.50
N ARG A 20 -1.04 -26.21 6.20
CA ARG A 20 -1.96 -25.23 5.61
C ARG A 20 -3.45 -25.51 5.89
N ALA A 21 -3.81 -26.79 6.02
CA ALA A 21 -5.17 -27.22 6.38
C ALA A 21 -5.53 -26.87 7.82
N VAL A 22 -4.59 -27.00 8.76
CA VAL A 22 -4.79 -26.60 10.16
C VAL A 22 -4.84 -25.07 10.28
N GLY A 23 -4.08 -24.34 9.48
CA GLY A 23 -4.20 -22.88 9.35
C GLY A 23 -5.64 -22.45 9.01
N LEU A 24 -6.22 -23.01 7.94
CA LEU A 24 -7.59 -22.71 7.52
C LEU A 24 -8.65 -23.11 8.56
N TYR A 25 -8.47 -24.27 9.21
CA TYR A 25 -9.35 -24.73 10.28
C TYR A 25 -9.29 -23.81 11.50
N MET A 26 -8.10 -23.38 11.89
CA MET A 26 -7.91 -22.48 13.02
C MET A 26 -8.40 -21.08 12.70
N ASP A 27 -8.26 -20.58 11.47
CA ASP A 27 -8.83 -19.29 11.04
C ASP A 27 -10.36 -19.26 11.14
N TRP A 28 -11.04 -20.40 10.98
CA TRP A 28 -12.49 -20.51 11.15
C TRP A 28 -12.93 -20.56 12.63
N ILE A 29 -12.21 -21.29 13.49
CA ILE A 29 -12.58 -21.46 14.91
C ILE A 29 -12.13 -20.28 15.78
N ARG A 30 -10.99 -19.68 15.45
CA ARG A 30 -10.31 -18.65 16.24
C ARG A 30 -11.17 -17.41 16.53
N PRO A 31 -12.00 -16.88 15.61
CA PRO A 31 -12.91 -15.77 15.91
C PRO A 31 -13.99 -16.13 16.93
N ILE A 32 -14.41 -17.40 16.96
CA ILE A 32 -15.42 -17.92 17.89
C ILE A 32 -14.82 -18.04 19.30
N LEU A 33 -13.58 -18.53 19.41
CA LEU A 33 -12.92 -18.80 20.70
C LEU A 33 -12.29 -17.55 21.34
N ILE A 34 -11.68 -16.67 20.55
CA ILE A 34 -10.85 -15.55 21.03
C ILE A 34 -11.53 -14.19 20.82
N GLY A 35 -12.70 -14.18 20.18
CA GLY A 35 -13.49 -12.98 19.88
C GLY A 35 -13.17 -12.40 18.50
N PRO A 36 -13.96 -11.41 18.04
CA PRO A 36 -13.78 -10.80 16.73
C PRO A 36 -12.38 -10.21 16.64
N GLU A 37 -11.61 -10.70 15.68
CA GLU A 37 -10.27 -10.22 15.43
C GLU A 37 -10.27 -8.71 15.20
N SER A 38 -9.23 -8.05 15.70
CA SER A 38 -8.92 -6.69 15.27
C SER A 38 -8.94 -6.66 13.74
N ARG A 39 -9.56 -5.62 13.17
CA ARG A 39 -9.70 -5.34 11.72
C ARG A 39 -8.42 -5.49 10.88
N ASN A 40 -7.28 -5.67 11.54
CA ASN A 40 -5.92 -5.77 11.03
C ASN A 40 -5.48 -7.21 10.69
N PHE A 41 -6.33 -8.23 10.87
CA PHE A 41 -5.96 -9.63 10.54
C PHE A 41 -6.04 -9.94 9.03
N TRP A 42 -6.91 -9.23 8.30
CA TRP A 42 -7.08 -9.34 6.84
C TRP A 42 -5.99 -8.64 6.02
N GLY A 43 -4.74 -8.71 6.48
CA GLY A 43 -3.58 -8.52 5.61
C GLY A 43 -2.98 -7.12 5.50
N GLU A 44 -3.60 -6.05 6.02
CA GLU A 44 -2.99 -4.71 5.94
C GLU A 44 -3.15 -3.90 7.23
N ASN A 45 -2.10 -3.89 8.06
CA ASN A 45 -2.03 -2.98 9.20
C ASN A 45 -1.67 -1.57 8.70
N MET A 46 -2.68 -0.70 8.60
CA MET A 46 -2.55 0.68 8.11
C MET A 46 -1.40 1.46 8.75
N ASP A 47 -1.12 1.25 10.04
CA ASP A 47 -0.06 1.96 10.74
C ASP A 47 1.33 1.51 10.29
N ILE A 48 1.49 0.20 10.00
CA ILE A 48 2.72 -0.34 9.41
C ILE A 48 2.93 0.21 8.00
N HIS A 49 1.88 0.29 7.16
CA HIS A 49 2.00 0.84 5.81
C HIS A 49 2.37 2.32 5.83
N ARG A 50 1.72 3.12 6.68
CA ARG A 50 2.07 4.53 6.89
C ARG A 50 3.50 4.71 7.40
N LEU A 51 3.94 3.86 8.32
CA LEU A 51 5.31 3.88 8.83
C LEU A 51 6.30 3.59 7.70
N LYS A 52 6.10 2.51 6.94
CA LYS A 52 6.96 2.15 5.79
C LYS A 52 7.03 3.26 4.75
N TYR A 53 5.90 3.87 4.40
CA TYR A 53 5.83 5.01 3.48
C TYR A 53 6.71 6.18 3.97
N ARG A 54 6.58 6.58 5.24
CA ARG A 54 7.40 7.66 5.81
C ARG A 54 8.88 7.30 5.89
N MET A 55 9.20 6.06 6.28
CA MET A 55 10.59 5.58 6.35
C MET A 55 11.25 5.61 4.97
N HIS A 56 10.54 5.19 3.92
CA HIS A 56 11.06 5.23 2.56
C HIS A 56 11.31 6.67 2.09
N ASN A 57 10.37 7.58 2.29
CA ASN A 57 10.55 8.99 1.94
C ASN A 57 11.75 9.60 2.66
N GLN A 58 11.90 9.33 3.96
CA GLN A 58 13.04 9.82 4.74
C GLN A 58 14.36 9.23 4.27
N TYR A 59 14.38 7.93 3.92
CA TYR A 59 15.54 7.28 3.35
C TYR A 59 15.99 7.96 2.06
N VAL A 60 15.06 8.25 1.13
CA VAL A 60 15.38 8.96 -0.13
C VAL A 60 15.93 10.36 0.15
N ILE A 61 15.31 11.10 1.07
CA ILE A 61 15.76 12.45 1.45
C ILE A 61 17.18 12.45 2.03
N ASN A 62 17.51 11.44 2.84
CA ASN A 62 18.81 11.38 3.50
C ASN A 62 19.94 10.90 2.58
N ASN A 63 19.64 10.02 1.62
CA ASN A 63 20.66 9.36 0.80
C ASN A 63 20.84 9.99 -0.59
N CYS A 64 19.85 10.72 -1.09
CA CYS A 64 19.98 11.39 -2.39
C CYS A 64 20.81 12.68 -2.27
N PRO A 65 21.76 12.95 -3.19
CA PRO A 65 22.42 14.25 -3.28
C PRO A 65 21.40 15.40 -3.40
N LYS A 66 21.60 16.47 -2.62
CA LYS A 66 20.63 17.58 -2.50
C LYS A 66 20.39 18.31 -3.83
N ASP A 67 21.39 18.34 -4.70
CA ASP A 67 21.33 18.91 -6.06
C ASP A 67 20.45 18.09 -7.02
N LYS A 68 20.24 16.79 -6.73
CA LYS A 68 19.46 15.86 -7.55
C LYS A 68 18.13 15.45 -6.90
N LEU A 69 17.76 16.08 -5.79
CA LEU A 69 16.53 15.79 -5.07
C LEU A 69 15.59 16.99 -5.09
N LEU A 70 14.38 16.77 -5.60
CA LEU A 70 13.25 17.69 -5.44
C LEU A 70 12.17 17.01 -4.60
N VAL A 71 11.87 17.58 -3.43
CA VAL A 71 10.69 17.21 -2.64
C VAL A 71 9.53 18.10 -3.09
N TRP A 72 8.55 17.50 -3.77
CA TRP A 72 7.46 18.21 -4.42
C TRP A 72 6.10 17.70 -3.95
N LYS A 73 5.14 18.62 -3.74
CA LYS A 73 3.74 18.29 -3.45
C LYS A 73 2.88 18.67 -4.66
N LEU A 74 1.79 17.93 -4.88
CA LEU A 74 0.86 18.21 -5.98
C LEU A 74 0.29 19.65 -5.94
N GLU A 75 0.15 20.21 -4.73
CA GLU A 75 -0.35 21.57 -4.50
C GLU A 75 0.58 22.65 -5.07
N ASP A 76 1.88 22.35 -5.18
CA ASP A 76 2.90 23.32 -5.62
C ASP A 76 2.89 23.54 -7.15
N GLY A 77 2.10 22.78 -7.91
CA GLY A 77 1.95 23.00 -9.34
C GLY A 77 3.19 22.60 -10.17
N TRP A 78 3.28 23.15 -11.39
CA TRP A 78 4.36 22.86 -12.34
C TRP A 78 5.68 23.60 -12.05
N GLU A 79 5.63 24.70 -11.30
CA GLU A 79 6.73 25.65 -11.19
C GLU A 79 8.00 25.05 -10.55
N PRO A 80 7.94 24.33 -9.42
CA PRO A 80 9.14 23.75 -8.81
C PRO A 80 9.79 22.67 -9.69
N VAL A 81 8.96 21.87 -10.38
CA VAL A 81 9.40 20.78 -11.25
C VAL A 81 10.08 21.32 -12.49
N ALA A 82 9.47 22.31 -13.15
CA ALA A 82 10.04 22.95 -14.33
C ALA A 82 11.39 23.62 -14.02
N LYS A 83 11.47 24.34 -12.90
CA LYS A 83 12.71 24.97 -12.43
C LYS A 83 13.81 23.95 -12.14
N PHE A 84 13.47 22.87 -11.43
CA PHE A 84 14.43 21.81 -11.10
C PHE A 84 14.98 21.10 -12.34
N LEU A 85 14.14 20.92 -13.37
CA LEU A 85 14.53 20.31 -14.64
C LEU A 85 15.15 21.28 -15.65
N GLY A 86 15.21 22.59 -15.35
CA GLY A 86 15.68 23.62 -16.28
C GLY A 86 14.82 23.76 -17.53
N LYS A 87 13.52 23.47 -17.44
CA LYS A 87 12.56 23.50 -18.55
C LYS A 87 11.56 24.65 -18.40
N PRO A 88 10.96 25.14 -19.50
CA PRO A 88 9.88 26.10 -19.41
C PRO A 88 8.66 25.48 -18.71
N VAL A 89 7.95 26.28 -17.92
CA VAL A 89 6.69 25.87 -17.27
C VAL A 89 5.64 25.57 -18.35
N PRO A 90 5.04 24.37 -18.37
CA PRO A 90 3.99 24.03 -19.32
C PRO A 90 2.77 24.96 -19.18
N LYS A 91 2.12 25.27 -20.30
CA LYS A 91 0.83 25.98 -20.29
C LYS A 91 -0.29 24.99 -19.98
N GLY A 92 -0.86 25.07 -18.77
CA GLY A 92 -2.04 24.28 -18.38
C GLY A 92 -1.96 23.74 -16.94
N PRO A 93 -3.09 23.26 -16.39
CA PRO A 93 -3.12 22.65 -15.07
C PRO A 93 -2.38 21.30 -15.05
N LEU A 94 -2.00 20.83 -13.86
CA LEU A 94 -1.45 19.49 -13.68
C LEU A 94 -2.47 18.42 -14.13
N PRO A 95 -2.04 17.39 -14.88
CA PRO A 95 -2.93 16.33 -15.32
C PRO A 95 -3.38 15.46 -14.13
N HIS A 96 -4.68 15.26 -14.00
CA HIS A 96 -5.27 14.42 -12.96
C HIS A 96 -6.04 13.26 -13.59
N LYS A 97 -5.31 12.26 -14.11
CA LYS A 97 -5.89 11.13 -14.86
C LYS A 97 -6.12 9.87 -14.01
N ASN A 98 -5.19 9.53 -13.10
CA ASN A 98 -5.29 8.31 -12.29
C ASN A 98 -6.14 8.49 -11.02
N ARG A 99 -7.41 8.84 -11.18
CA ARG A 99 -8.33 8.95 -10.05
C ARG A 99 -8.83 7.56 -9.66
N LEU A 100 -8.73 7.21 -8.37
CA LEU A 100 -9.26 5.96 -7.78
C LEU A 100 -8.80 4.65 -8.46
N GLY A 101 -7.65 4.64 -9.13
CA GLY A 101 -7.20 3.45 -9.86
C GLY A 101 -7.96 3.21 -11.18
N GLY A 102 -8.47 4.27 -11.80
CA GLY A 102 -9.13 4.25 -13.10
C GLY A 102 -8.32 3.59 -14.23
N VAL A 103 -7.03 3.33 -14.01
CA VAL A 103 -6.19 2.48 -14.86
C VAL A 103 -6.87 1.14 -15.18
N ILE A 104 -7.59 0.51 -14.24
CA ILE A 104 -8.30 -0.75 -14.54
C ILE A 104 -9.42 -0.51 -15.55
N GLN A 105 -10.17 0.58 -15.40
CA GLN A 105 -11.24 0.96 -16.33
C GLN A 105 -10.66 1.31 -17.72
N ASP A 106 -9.55 2.05 -17.74
CA ASP A 106 -8.86 2.44 -18.97
C ASP A 106 -8.30 1.22 -19.71
N LEU A 107 -7.70 0.27 -18.98
CA LEU A 107 -7.20 -0.99 -19.53
C LEU A 107 -8.34 -1.88 -20.01
N GLU A 108 -9.44 -1.95 -19.25
CA GLU A 108 -10.62 -2.69 -19.65
C GLU A 108 -11.18 -2.17 -20.98
N ASN A 109 -11.17 -0.86 -21.20
CA ASN A 109 -11.65 -0.25 -22.44
C ASN A 109 -10.60 -0.26 -23.59
N SER A 110 -9.40 -0.78 -23.36
CA SER A 110 -8.36 -0.84 -24.39
C SER A 110 -8.70 -1.88 -25.48
N PRO A 111 -8.54 -1.55 -26.78
CA PRO A 111 -8.78 -2.49 -27.88
C PRO A 111 -7.98 -3.79 -27.74
N ASP A 112 -6.73 -3.70 -27.26
CA ASP A 112 -5.85 -4.85 -27.09
C ASP A 112 -6.37 -5.84 -26.04
N TYR A 113 -6.99 -5.32 -24.98
CA TYR A 113 -7.55 -6.15 -23.91
C TYR A 113 -8.87 -6.81 -24.34
N GLN A 114 -9.73 -6.07 -25.05
CA GLN A 114 -10.99 -6.59 -25.58
C GLN A 114 -10.77 -7.66 -26.65
N ASN A 115 -9.80 -7.47 -27.55
CA ASN A 115 -9.46 -8.45 -28.57
C ASN A 115 -8.93 -9.79 -27.99
N ASN A 116 -8.28 -9.75 -26.83
CA ASN A 116 -7.79 -10.95 -26.15
C ASN A 116 -8.85 -11.68 -25.31
N LYS A 117 -10.03 -11.10 -25.06
CA LYS A 117 -11.14 -11.79 -24.36
C LYS A 117 -11.97 -12.69 -25.27
N ILE A 118 -11.91 -12.47 -26.59
CA ILE A 118 -12.79 -13.12 -27.58
C ILE A 118 -12.15 -14.41 -28.14
N ASN A 119 -10.89 -14.68 -27.80
CA ASN A 119 -10.18 -15.94 -28.07
C ASN A 119 -10.12 -16.80 -26.81
#